data_AF-A0A363TJP2-F1
#
_entry.id   AF-A0A363TJP2-F1
#
_cell.length_a   1.000
_cell.length_b   1.000
_cell.length_c   1.000
_cell.angle_alpha   90.00
_cell.angle_beta   90.00
_cell.angle_gamma   90.00
#
_symmetry.space_group_name_H-M   'P 1'
#
loop_
_entity.id
_entity.type
_entity.pdbx_description
1 polymer ?
#
loop_
_entity_poly.entity_id
_entity_poly.type
_entity_poly.pdbx_seq_one_letter_code
_entity_poly.pdbx_strand_id
1 'polypeptide(L)'
;LARVLEGERRLFAARRAAREGQRSQLRERVTQLQEEIAGYTAQVAAKEREIDWITKELKGVHDLWKQNLVQFTRVTALERDAARVAGERGQLTAAIAQAKGKIAETELQVLQIDQNMRTEVGKELADMRAKTAELSERRVAAEDQLKRVELRAPQTGRVHQLEVHTVGGVVTPGQPVMIIVPEADGLIVEAKIQPQDIDQLRPGQHAVLRFSSFNQQTTPEIDGEVARISPDVTTDPKTGINYYTVRIGVTPAELARLGEVKLVPGMPVEAFIQTTPRTVISYLVKPLYDQITRAFREK
;
A
#
# COMPACT_ATOMS: atom_id res chain seq x y z
N LEU A 1 -2.78 -4.21 -26.86
CA LEU A 1 -3.94 -3.68 -26.10
C LEU A 1 -5.27 -3.87 -26.83
N ALA A 2 -5.46 -3.34 -28.05
CA ALA A 2 -6.72 -3.49 -28.80
C ALA A 2 -7.21 -4.94 -28.96
N ARG A 3 -6.32 -5.88 -29.33
CA ARG A 3 -6.64 -7.31 -29.46
C ARG A 3 -7.12 -7.98 -28.16
N VAL A 4 -6.58 -7.54 -27.01
CA VAL A 4 -6.96 -8.06 -25.68
C VAL A 4 -8.34 -7.53 -25.29
N LEU A 5 -8.57 -6.22 -25.46
CA LEU A 5 -9.87 -5.58 -25.20
C LEU A 5 -10.99 -6.17 -26.07
N GLU A 6 -10.69 -6.47 -27.33
CA GLU A 6 -11.64 -7.12 -28.22
C GLU A 6 -11.96 -8.56 -27.77
N GLY A 7 -10.94 -9.31 -27.33
CA GLY A 7 -11.12 -10.63 -26.74
C GLY A 7 -12.05 -10.61 -25.52
N GLU A 8 -11.82 -9.68 -24.58
CA GLU A 8 -12.66 -9.51 -23.39
C GLU A 8 -14.11 -9.13 -23.74
N ARG A 9 -14.31 -8.24 -24.72
CA ARG A 9 -15.65 -7.88 -25.20
C ARG A 9 -16.39 -9.07 -25.81
N ARG A 10 -15.69 -9.89 -26.61
CA ARG A 10 -16.27 -11.12 -27.19
C ARG A 10 -16.63 -12.12 -26.09
N LEU A 11 -15.76 -12.31 -25.10
CA LEU A 11 -16.04 -13.18 -23.96
C LEU A 11 -17.26 -12.70 -23.16
N PHE A 12 -17.36 -11.41 -22.88
CA PHE A 12 -18.52 -10.81 -22.21
C PHE A 12 -19.83 -11.07 -22.97
N ALA A 13 -19.82 -10.81 -24.29
CA ALA A 13 -20.98 -11.04 -25.14
C ALA A 13 -21.38 -12.52 -25.16
N ALA A 14 -20.42 -13.44 -25.29
CA ALA A 14 -20.65 -14.88 -25.25
C ALA A 14 -21.23 -15.34 -23.90
N ARG A 15 -20.65 -14.92 -22.78
CA ARG A 15 -21.17 -15.23 -21.43
C ARG A 15 -22.58 -14.69 -21.22
N ARG A 16 -22.87 -13.48 -21.69
CA ARG A 16 -24.23 -12.90 -21.63
C ARG A 16 -25.21 -13.72 -22.45
N ALA A 17 -24.90 -14.00 -23.71
CA ALA A 17 -25.77 -14.75 -24.61
C ALA A 17 -26.05 -16.17 -24.07
N ALA A 18 -25.04 -16.86 -23.54
CA ALA A 18 -25.21 -18.18 -22.94
C ALA A 18 -26.20 -18.18 -21.76
N ARG A 19 -26.06 -17.21 -20.83
CA ARG A 19 -26.96 -17.08 -19.67
C ARG A 19 -28.38 -16.70 -20.08
N GLU A 20 -28.51 -15.82 -21.06
CA GLU A 20 -29.82 -15.42 -21.59
C GLU A 20 -30.50 -16.61 -22.29
N GLY A 21 -29.75 -17.41 -23.05
CA GLY A 21 -30.24 -18.66 -23.64
C GLY A 21 -30.73 -19.67 -22.59
N GLN A 22 -29.95 -19.90 -21.52
CA GLN A 22 -30.36 -20.78 -20.42
C GLN A 22 -31.64 -20.30 -19.73
N ARG A 23 -31.77 -18.99 -19.45
CA ARG A 23 -32.98 -18.41 -18.88
C ARG A 23 -34.19 -18.56 -19.80
N SER A 24 -34.01 -18.29 -21.08
CA SER A 24 -35.07 -18.43 -22.07
C SER A 24 -35.55 -19.88 -22.17
N GLN A 25 -34.64 -20.86 -22.15
CA GLN A 25 -35.00 -22.27 -22.14
C GLN A 25 -35.82 -22.66 -20.91
N LEU A 26 -35.45 -22.20 -19.71
CA LEU A 26 -36.19 -22.48 -18.49
C LEU A 26 -37.56 -21.78 -18.48
N ARG A 27 -37.64 -20.54 -18.99
CA ARG A 27 -38.92 -19.82 -19.12
C ARG A 27 -39.86 -20.52 -20.10
N GLU A 28 -39.35 -20.99 -21.22
CA GLU A 28 -40.12 -21.78 -22.19
C GLU A 28 -40.69 -23.04 -21.52
N ARG A 29 -39.89 -23.72 -20.68
CA ARG A 29 -40.36 -24.86 -19.88
C ARG A 29 -41.47 -24.48 -18.90
N VAL A 30 -41.40 -23.30 -18.28
CA VAL A 30 -42.49 -22.79 -17.43
C VAL A 30 -43.76 -22.57 -18.25
N THR A 31 -43.65 -21.95 -19.43
CA THR A 31 -44.79 -21.76 -20.33
C THR A 31 -45.42 -23.09 -20.74
N GLN A 32 -44.62 -24.10 -21.09
CA GLN A 32 -45.13 -25.45 -21.41
C GLN A 32 -45.88 -26.09 -20.24
N LEU A 33 -45.37 -25.95 -19.02
CA LEU A 33 -46.07 -26.45 -17.81
C LEU A 33 -47.37 -25.69 -17.54
N GLN A 34 -47.43 -24.39 -17.85
CA GLN A 34 -48.66 -23.59 -17.73
C GLN A 34 -49.73 -24.06 -18.72
N GLU A 35 -49.35 -24.35 -19.96
CA GLU A 35 -50.25 -24.94 -20.97
C GLU A 35 -50.74 -26.33 -20.53
N GLU A 36 -49.87 -27.15 -19.95
CA GLU A 36 -50.25 -28.45 -19.38
C GLU A 36 -51.28 -28.30 -18.26
N ILE A 37 -51.07 -27.35 -17.34
CA ILE A 37 -52.03 -27.00 -16.29
C ILE A 37 -53.37 -26.54 -16.88
N ALA A 38 -53.36 -25.72 -17.93
CA ALA A 38 -54.58 -25.28 -18.60
C ALA A 38 -55.36 -26.48 -19.18
N GLY A 39 -54.65 -27.42 -19.81
CA GLY A 39 -55.21 -28.67 -20.30
C GLY A 39 -55.85 -29.52 -19.19
N TYR A 40 -55.15 -29.75 -18.08
CA TYR A 40 -55.72 -30.48 -16.94
C TYR A 40 -56.89 -29.74 -16.30
N THR A 41 -56.84 -28.41 -16.23
CA THR A 41 -57.92 -27.58 -15.68
C THR A 41 -59.20 -27.74 -16.50
N ALA A 42 -59.08 -27.76 -17.84
CA ALA A 42 -60.20 -28.01 -18.73
C ALA A 42 -60.79 -29.43 -18.53
N GLN A 43 -59.93 -30.44 -18.32
CA GLN A 43 -60.37 -31.81 -18.02
C GLN A 43 -61.08 -31.91 -16.66
N VAL A 44 -60.58 -31.23 -15.62
CA VAL A 44 -61.25 -31.13 -14.31
C VAL A 44 -62.64 -30.54 -14.47
N ALA A 45 -62.79 -29.42 -15.20
CA ALA A 45 -64.08 -28.80 -15.46
C ALA A 45 -65.05 -29.69 -16.27
N ALA A 46 -64.52 -30.56 -17.15
CA ALA A 46 -65.33 -31.57 -17.83
C ALA A 46 -65.81 -32.66 -16.86
N LYS A 47 -64.92 -33.17 -16.00
CA LYS A 47 -65.24 -34.18 -14.98
C LYS A 47 -66.21 -33.64 -13.93
N GLU A 48 -66.13 -32.37 -13.57
CA GLU A 48 -67.11 -31.74 -12.66
C GLU A 48 -68.52 -31.70 -13.25
N ARG A 49 -68.66 -31.42 -14.55
CA ARG A 49 -69.95 -31.50 -15.24
C ARG A 49 -70.48 -32.93 -15.29
N GLU A 50 -69.60 -33.91 -15.56
CA GLU A 50 -69.95 -35.34 -15.54
C GLU A 50 -70.45 -35.77 -14.15
N ILE A 51 -69.77 -35.35 -13.08
CA ILE A 51 -70.19 -35.59 -11.69
C ILE A 51 -71.56 -34.97 -11.41
N ASP A 52 -71.82 -33.74 -11.84
CA ASP A 52 -73.11 -33.08 -11.64
C ASP A 52 -74.26 -33.86 -12.33
N TRP A 53 -74.05 -34.32 -13.57
CA TRP A 53 -75.03 -35.13 -14.29
C TRP A 53 -75.30 -36.47 -13.60
N ILE A 54 -74.25 -37.21 -13.23
CA ILE A 54 -74.39 -38.50 -12.53
C ILE A 54 -75.08 -38.30 -11.19
N THR A 55 -74.77 -37.23 -10.46
CA THR A 55 -75.40 -36.94 -9.16
C THR A 55 -76.90 -36.66 -9.30
N LYS A 56 -77.30 -35.92 -10.34
CA LYS A 56 -78.72 -35.67 -10.65
C LYS A 56 -79.45 -36.95 -11.05
N GLU A 57 -78.84 -37.78 -11.89
CA GLU A 57 -79.42 -39.08 -12.28
C GLU A 57 -79.56 -40.01 -11.08
N LEU A 58 -78.50 -40.12 -10.27
CA LEU A 58 -78.47 -40.95 -9.07
C LEU A 58 -79.59 -40.55 -8.10
N LYS A 59 -79.83 -39.25 -7.89
CA LYS A 59 -80.93 -38.77 -7.05
C LYS A 59 -82.30 -39.28 -7.56
N GLY A 60 -82.57 -39.12 -8.85
CA GLY A 60 -83.82 -39.58 -9.46
C GLY A 60 -83.99 -41.10 -9.38
N VAL A 61 -82.95 -41.86 -9.72
CA VAL A 61 -82.96 -43.32 -9.64
C VAL A 61 -83.12 -43.81 -8.19
N HIS A 62 -82.50 -43.13 -7.24
CA HIS A 62 -82.63 -43.47 -5.82
C HIS A 62 -84.06 -43.24 -5.29
N ASP A 63 -84.74 -42.18 -5.73
CA ASP A 63 -86.14 -41.92 -5.40
C ASP A 63 -87.09 -42.95 -6.02
N LEU A 64 -86.83 -43.39 -7.27
CA LEU A 64 -87.56 -44.49 -7.91
C LEU A 64 -87.35 -45.83 -7.18
N TRP A 65 -86.13 -46.08 -6.69
CA TRP A 65 -85.82 -47.30 -5.95
C TRP A 65 -86.59 -47.37 -4.63
N LYS A 66 -86.71 -46.26 -3.90
CA LYS A 66 -87.54 -46.17 -2.67
C LYS A 66 -89.02 -46.51 -2.92
N GLN A 67 -89.49 -46.29 -4.15
CA GLN A 67 -90.84 -46.65 -4.58
C GLN A 67 -90.94 -48.07 -5.16
N ASN A 68 -89.87 -48.88 -5.07
CA ASN A 68 -89.74 -50.21 -5.68
C ASN A 68 -89.89 -50.24 -7.22
N LEU A 69 -89.63 -49.12 -7.90
CA LEU A 69 -89.78 -49.00 -9.36
C LEU A 69 -88.51 -49.37 -10.15
N VAL A 70 -87.37 -49.52 -9.47
CA VAL A 70 -86.09 -49.94 -10.08
C VAL A 70 -85.31 -50.86 -9.13
N GLN A 71 -84.38 -51.65 -9.68
CA GLN A 71 -83.53 -52.54 -8.89
C GLN A 71 -82.38 -51.80 -8.20
N PHE A 72 -81.99 -52.24 -6.99
CA PHE A 72 -80.87 -51.69 -6.22
C PHE A 72 -79.52 -51.74 -6.98
N THR A 73 -79.36 -52.72 -7.88
CA THR A 73 -78.19 -52.85 -8.76
C THR A 73 -77.96 -51.60 -9.63
N ARG A 74 -79.03 -50.92 -10.06
CA ARG A 74 -78.93 -49.67 -10.84
C ARG A 74 -78.41 -48.51 -10.00
N VAL A 75 -78.87 -48.39 -8.75
CA VAL A 75 -78.40 -47.37 -7.80
C VAL A 75 -76.90 -47.54 -7.54
N THR A 76 -76.48 -48.75 -7.14
CA THR A 76 -75.08 -49.01 -6.81
C THR A 76 -74.13 -48.92 -8.01
N ALA A 77 -74.62 -49.13 -9.24
CA ALA A 77 -73.84 -48.89 -10.45
C ALA A 77 -73.52 -47.40 -10.63
N LEU A 78 -74.54 -46.52 -10.49
CA LEU A 78 -74.35 -45.07 -10.58
C LEU A 78 -73.50 -44.52 -9.43
N GLU A 79 -73.61 -45.07 -8.22
CA GLU A 79 -72.72 -44.71 -7.10
C GLU A 79 -71.25 -45.06 -7.39
N ARG A 80 -71.00 -46.25 -7.97
CA ARG A 80 -69.65 -46.67 -8.38
C ARG A 80 -69.09 -45.77 -9.48
N ASP A 81 -69.93 -45.39 -10.46
CA ASP A 81 -69.52 -44.46 -11.51
C ASP A 81 -69.23 -43.06 -10.96
N ALA A 82 -70.05 -42.54 -10.05
CA ALA A 82 -69.80 -41.26 -9.39
C ALA A 82 -68.47 -41.27 -8.64
N ALA A 83 -68.20 -42.34 -7.88
CA ALA A 83 -66.94 -42.51 -7.16
C ALA A 83 -65.72 -42.61 -8.11
N ARG A 84 -65.86 -43.33 -9.22
CA ARG A 84 -64.81 -43.46 -10.25
C ARG A 84 -64.48 -42.09 -10.87
N VAL A 85 -65.48 -41.36 -11.34
CA VAL A 85 -65.28 -40.03 -11.97
C VAL A 85 -64.72 -39.02 -10.96
N ALA A 86 -65.17 -39.07 -9.70
CA ALA A 86 -64.60 -38.25 -8.63
C ALA A 86 -63.11 -38.57 -8.37
N GLY A 87 -62.73 -39.85 -8.43
CA GLY A 87 -61.34 -40.29 -8.34
C GLY A 87 -60.48 -39.79 -9.50
N GLU A 88 -60.98 -39.90 -10.74
CA GLU A 88 -60.32 -39.35 -11.94
C GLU A 88 -60.10 -37.83 -11.83
N ARG A 89 -61.13 -37.08 -11.38
CA ARG A 89 -60.98 -35.64 -11.09
C ARG A 89 -59.89 -35.38 -10.05
N GLY A 90 -59.86 -36.18 -8.97
CA GLY A 90 -58.83 -36.06 -7.93
C GLY A 90 -57.41 -36.27 -8.47
N GLN A 91 -57.22 -37.24 -9.36
CA GLN A 91 -55.93 -37.47 -10.03
C GLN A 91 -55.50 -36.28 -10.88
N LEU A 92 -56.42 -35.68 -11.64
CA LEU A 92 -56.13 -34.47 -12.43
C LEU A 92 -55.77 -33.28 -11.55
N THR A 93 -56.48 -33.07 -10.45
CA THR A 93 -56.16 -32.02 -9.47
C THR A 93 -54.76 -32.22 -8.86
N ALA A 94 -54.39 -33.46 -8.55
CA ALA A 94 -53.05 -33.78 -8.07
C ALA A 94 -51.97 -33.50 -9.14
N ALA A 95 -52.26 -33.82 -10.41
CA ALA A 95 -51.36 -33.50 -11.53
C ALA A 95 -51.15 -31.98 -11.70
N ILE A 96 -52.22 -31.17 -11.58
CA ILE A 96 -52.13 -29.71 -11.58
C ILE A 96 -51.22 -29.22 -10.44
N ALA A 97 -51.39 -29.75 -9.23
CA ALA A 97 -50.56 -29.36 -8.09
C ALA A 97 -49.08 -29.72 -8.31
N GLN A 98 -48.80 -30.91 -8.85
CA GLN A 98 -47.45 -31.33 -9.19
C GLN A 98 -46.81 -30.44 -10.27
N ALA A 99 -47.56 -30.09 -11.31
CA ALA A 99 -47.09 -29.18 -12.37
C ALA A 99 -46.77 -27.78 -11.81
N LYS A 100 -47.62 -27.25 -10.91
CA LYS A 100 -47.34 -25.99 -10.20
C LYS A 100 -46.06 -26.06 -9.35
N GLY A 101 -45.82 -27.18 -8.67
CA GLY A 101 -44.58 -27.42 -7.94
C GLY A 101 -43.34 -27.38 -8.85
N LYS A 102 -43.42 -28.04 -10.01
CA LYS A 102 -42.35 -28.00 -11.02
C LYS A 102 -42.10 -26.60 -11.58
N ILE A 103 -43.15 -25.78 -11.75
CA ILE A 103 -43.01 -24.37 -12.14
C ILE A 103 -42.20 -23.61 -11.09
N ALA A 104 -42.58 -23.71 -9.82
CA ALA A 104 -41.87 -23.04 -8.73
C ALA A 104 -40.39 -23.46 -8.65
N GLU A 105 -40.11 -24.75 -8.80
CA GLU A 105 -38.73 -25.27 -8.88
C GLU A 105 -37.96 -24.67 -10.08
N THR A 106 -38.59 -24.63 -11.25
CA THR A 106 -37.96 -24.09 -12.47
C THR A 106 -37.70 -22.59 -12.35
N GLU A 107 -38.60 -21.84 -11.73
CA GLU A 107 -38.41 -20.41 -11.44
C GLU A 107 -37.25 -20.18 -10.45
N LEU A 108 -37.11 -21.02 -9.42
CA LEU A 108 -35.96 -20.99 -8.52
C LEU A 108 -34.65 -21.29 -9.27
N GLN A 109 -34.66 -22.21 -10.24
CA GLN A 109 -33.49 -22.46 -11.10
C GLN A 109 -33.12 -21.22 -11.93
N VAL A 110 -34.10 -20.45 -12.43
CA VAL A 110 -33.85 -19.18 -13.13
C VAL A 110 -33.14 -18.18 -12.21
N LEU A 111 -33.58 -18.06 -10.95
CA LEU A 111 -32.93 -17.19 -9.96
C LEU A 111 -31.52 -17.68 -9.61
N GLN A 112 -31.30 -18.99 -9.56
CA GLN A 112 -29.99 -19.57 -9.27
C GLN A 112 -28.95 -19.21 -10.35
N ILE A 113 -29.34 -19.09 -11.62
CA ILE A 113 -28.45 -18.64 -12.70
C ILE A 113 -27.86 -17.25 -12.40
N ASP A 114 -28.70 -16.31 -11.94
CA ASP A 114 -28.26 -14.97 -11.54
C ASP A 114 -27.33 -15.00 -10.34
N GLN A 115 -27.65 -15.80 -9.33
CA GLN A 115 -26.86 -15.90 -8.12
C GLN A 115 -25.49 -16.53 -8.38
N ASN A 116 -25.43 -17.56 -9.21
CA ASN A 116 -24.18 -18.19 -9.65
C ASN A 116 -23.31 -17.19 -10.41
N MET A 117 -23.89 -16.41 -11.32
CA MET A 117 -23.17 -15.35 -12.02
C MET A 117 -22.57 -14.33 -11.05
N ARG A 118 -23.36 -13.84 -10.09
CA ARG A 118 -22.86 -12.85 -9.10
C ARG A 118 -21.69 -13.40 -8.30
N THR A 119 -21.76 -14.67 -7.94
CA THR A 119 -20.71 -15.36 -7.18
C THR A 119 -19.45 -15.52 -8.01
N GLU A 120 -19.56 -16.00 -9.24
CA GLU A 120 -18.43 -16.16 -10.17
C GLU A 120 -17.75 -14.83 -10.45
N VAL A 121 -18.52 -13.81 -10.84
CA VAL A 121 -18.00 -12.46 -11.12
C VAL A 121 -17.38 -11.84 -9.87
N GLY A 122 -17.98 -12.04 -8.69
CA GLY A 122 -17.43 -11.56 -7.43
C GLY A 122 -16.06 -12.16 -7.12
N LYS A 123 -15.89 -13.46 -7.38
CA LYS A 123 -14.61 -14.16 -7.21
C LYS A 123 -13.56 -13.67 -8.23
N GLU A 124 -13.92 -13.62 -9.52
CA GLU A 124 -13.03 -13.11 -10.57
C GLU A 124 -12.59 -11.66 -10.28
N LEU A 125 -13.50 -10.81 -9.81
CA LEU A 125 -13.20 -9.43 -9.44
C LEU A 125 -12.24 -9.33 -8.26
N ALA A 126 -12.41 -10.18 -7.24
CA ALA A 126 -11.49 -10.23 -6.09
C ALA A 126 -10.08 -10.63 -6.53
N ASP A 127 -9.96 -11.67 -7.36
CA ASP A 127 -8.69 -12.15 -7.90
C ASP A 127 -8.00 -11.08 -8.76
N MET A 128 -8.76 -10.37 -9.61
CA MET A 128 -8.21 -9.30 -10.45
C MET A 128 -7.79 -8.07 -9.62
N ARG A 129 -8.52 -7.74 -8.55
CA ARG A 129 -8.11 -6.67 -7.63
C ARG A 129 -6.82 -7.00 -6.91
N ALA A 130 -6.67 -8.24 -6.41
CA ALA A 130 -5.43 -8.71 -5.81
C ALA A 130 -4.24 -8.62 -6.77
N LYS A 131 -4.40 -9.12 -8.01
CA LYS A 131 -3.37 -9.01 -9.06
C LYS A 131 -3.04 -7.57 -9.42
N THR A 132 -4.04 -6.70 -9.49
CA THR A 132 -3.83 -5.28 -9.79
C THR A 132 -3.04 -4.59 -8.69
N ALA A 133 -3.35 -4.86 -7.43
CA ALA A 133 -2.61 -4.34 -6.29
C ALA A 133 -1.15 -4.83 -6.31
N GLU A 134 -0.94 -6.13 -6.50
CA GLU A 134 0.40 -6.72 -6.62
C GLU A 134 1.21 -6.09 -7.76
N LEU A 135 0.62 -5.96 -8.95
CA LEU A 135 1.28 -5.37 -10.12
C LEU A 135 1.56 -3.88 -9.91
N SER A 136 0.69 -3.16 -9.19
CA SER A 136 0.90 -1.76 -8.82
C SER A 136 2.12 -1.60 -7.92
N GLU A 137 2.26 -2.43 -6.88
CA GLU A 137 3.43 -2.41 -6.00
C GLU A 137 4.72 -2.77 -6.76
N ARG A 138 4.67 -3.80 -7.61
CA ARG A 138 5.81 -4.16 -8.49
C ARG A 138 6.19 -3.00 -9.42
N ARG A 139 5.21 -2.25 -9.93
CA ARG A 139 5.45 -1.08 -10.76
C ARG A 139 6.13 0.03 -9.97
N VAL A 140 5.70 0.33 -8.74
CA VAL A 140 6.33 1.34 -7.88
C VAL A 140 7.80 0.98 -7.61
N ALA A 141 8.09 -0.29 -7.29
CA ALA A 141 9.45 -0.76 -7.08
C ALA A 141 10.31 -0.65 -8.36
N ALA A 142 9.75 -1.01 -9.52
CA ALA A 142 10.43 -0.88 -10.81
C ALA A 142 10.68 0.58 -11.20
N GLU A 143 9.74 1.49 -10.90
CA GLU A 143 9.90 2.93 -11.11
C GLU A 143 10.98 3.52 -10.19
N ASP A 144 11.08 3.08 -8.94
CA ASP A 144 12.17 3.48 -8.03
C ASP A 144 13.53 2.98 -8.54
N GLN A 145 13.61 1.73 -9.00
CA GLN A 145 14.83 1.19 -9.61
C GLN A 145 15.23 1.97 -10.86
N LEU A 146 14.26 2.35 -11.71
CA LEU A 146 14.51 3.16 -12.90
C LEU A 146 15.05 4.56 -12.54
N LYS A 147 14.52 5.20 -11.48
CA LYS A 147 15.03 6.50 -11.01
C LYS A 147 16.48 6.41 -10.54
N ARG A 148 16.90 5.29 -9.95
CA ARG A 148 18.28 5.06 -9.47
C ARG A 148 19.29 4.77 -10.59
N VAL A 149 18.84 4.61 -11.84
CA VAL A 149 19.74 4.50 -13.00
C VAL A 149 20.42 5.84 -13.30
N GLU A 150 19.72 6.96 -13.06
CA GLU A 150 20.28 8.30 -13.23
C GLU A 150 20.88 8.78 -11.89
N LEU A 151 22.22 8.76 -11.79
CA LEU A 151 22.92 9.30 -10.62
C LEU A 151 22.95 10.83 -10.69
N ARG A 152 22.17 11.49 -9.83
CA ARG A 152 22.15 12.95 -9.69
C ARG A 152 22.98 13.39 -8.49
N ALA A 153 23.65 14.54 -8.61
CA ALA A 153 24.40 15.14 -7.52
C ALA A 153 23.45 15.52 -6.36
N PRO A 154 23.69 15.09 -5.10
CA PRO A 154 22.85 15.46 -3.96
C PRO A 154 22.99 16.94 -3.55
N GLN A 155 24.09 17.59 -3.95
CA GLN A 155 24.40 18.98 -3.64
C GLN A 155 25.27 19.60 -4.73
N THR A 156 25.23 20.93 -4.85
CA THR A 156 26.12 21.68 -5.73
C THR A 156 27.56 21.56 -5.24
N GLY A 157 28.46 21.22 -6.14
CA GLY A 157 29.86 20.99 -5.81
C GLY A 157 30.70 20.69 -7.03
N ARG A 158 32.00 20.46 -6.81
CA ARG A 158 32.92 19.99 -7.84
C ARG A 158 33.07 18.49 -7.78
N VAL A 159 33.10 17.86 -8.96
CA VAL A 159 33.40 16.44 -9.08
C VAL A 159 34.89 16.23 -8.81
N HIS A 160 35.21 15.34 -7.89
CA HIS A 160 36.55 14.91 -7.52
C HIS A 160 36.60 13.37 -7.59
N GLN A 161 37.76 12.82 -7.96
CA GLN A 161 37.97 11.36 -8.06
C GLN A 161 36.85 10.61 -8.82
N LEU A 162 36.71 10.88 -10.12
CA LEU A 162 35.88 10.02 -10.98
C LEU A 162 36.60 8.68 -11.13
N GLU A 163 36.02 7.58 -10.62
CA GLU A 163 36.62 6.24 -10.70
C GLU A 163 36.18 5.47 -11.95
N VAL A 164 35.03 5.83 -12.52
CA VAL A 164 34.45 5.16 -13.70
C VAL A 164 34.66 6.02 -14.93
N HIS A 165 35.50 5.55 -15.86
CA HIS A 165 35.90 6.30 -17.06
C HIS A 165 35.37 5.71 -18.38
N THR A 166 34.58 4.63 -18.33
CA THR A 166 34.20 3.86 -19.52
C THR A 166 32.69 3.84 -19.75
N VAL A 167 32.27 4.15 -20.98
CA VAL A 167 30.87 4.00 -21.42
C VAL A 167 30.60 2.50 -21.65
N GLY A 168 29.63 1.94 -20.92
CA GLY A 168 29.29 0.51 -20.97
C GLY A 168 30.01 -0.37 -19.93
N GLY A 169 30.79 0.23 -19.03
CA GLY A 169 31.33 -0.46 -17.86
C GLY A 169 30.22 -0.84 -16.86
N VAL A 170 30.39 -1.96 -16.16
CA VAL A 170 29.47 -2.43 -15.11
C VAL A 170 29.94 -1.90 -13.76
N VAL A 171 29.05 -1.25 -13.00
CA VAL A 171 29.30 -0.75 -11.65
C VAL A 171 28.52 -1.59 -10.65
N THR A 172 29.17 -2.05 -9.58
CA THR A 172 28.51 -2.86 -8.55
C THR A 172 27.82 -1.99 -7.49
N PRO A 173 26.77 -2.50 -6.81
CA PRO A 173 26.15 -1.78 -5.72
C PRO A 173 27.16 -1.41 -4.62
N GLY A 174 27.22 -0.13 -4.26
CA GLY A 174 28.12 0.39 -3.24
C GLY A 174 29.52 0.76 -3.75
N GLN A 175 29.83 0.53 -5.02
CA GLN A 175 31.07 1.02 -5.60
C GLN A 175 31.00 2.56 -5.75
N PRO A 176 31.96 3.31 -5.20
CA PRO A 176 32.04 4.74 -5.40
C PRO A 176 32.28 5.04 -6.89
N VAL A 177 31.47 5.94 -7.47
CA VAL A 177 31.61 6.35 -8.88
C VAL A 177 32.38 7.66 -8.97
N MET A 178 32.03 8.62 -8.10
CA MET A 178 32.66 9.93 -8.00
C MET A 178 32.41 10.54 -6.62
N ILE A 179 33.26 11.47 -6.21
CA ILE A 179 33.09 12.27 -5.00
C ILE A 179 32.65 13.69 -5.40
N ILE A 180 31.70 14.27 -4.69
CA ILE A 180 31.27 15.66 -4.90
C ILE A 180 31.70 16.48 -3.70
N VAL A 181 32.58 17.45 -3.94
CA VAL A 181 33.08 18.38 -2.93
C VAL A 181 32.22 19.65 -2.97
N PRO A 182 31.48 20.00 -1.90
CA PRO A 182 30.65 21.20 -1.85
C PRO A 182 31.48 22.47 -2.11
N GLU A 183 30.91 23.43 -2.84
CA GLU A 183 31.55 24.75 -3.01
C GLU A 183 31.25 25.71 -1.84
N ALA A 184 30.30 25.37 -0.97
CA ALA A 184 29.69 26.28 0.01
C ALA A 184 29.98 25.91 1.48
N ASP A 185 31.11 25.29 1.78
CA ASP A 185 31.56 25.21 3.17
C ASP A 185 32.34 26.48 3.52
N GLY A 186 31.90 27.18 4.58
CA GLY A 186 32.66 28.29 5.13
C GLY A 186 34.07 27.83 5.51
N LEU A 187 35.08 28.64 5.20
CA LEU A 187 36.45 28.37 5.60
C LEU A 187 36.53 28.36 7.13
N ILE A 188 36.64 27.18 7.71
CA ILE A 188 36.87 26.97 9.14
C ILE A 188 38.36 26.68 9.32
N VAL A 189 38.99 27.39 10.26
CA VAL A 189 40.37 27.14 10.63
C VAL A 189 40.41 26.11 11.75
N GLU A 190 41.15 25.03 11.57
CA GLU A 190 41.40 24.04 12.62
C GLU A 190 42.76 24.31 13.28
N ALA A 191 42.73 24.69 14.56
CA ALA A 191 43.91 24.91 15.38
C ALA A 191 44.12 23.71 16.31
N LYS A 192 45.37 23.23 16.40
CA LYS A 192 45.79 22.18 17.35
C LYS A 192 46.28 22.83 18.63
N ILE A 193 45.62 22.55 19.75
CA ILE A 193 45.95 23.12 21.06
C ILE A 193 46.54 22.04 21.97
N GLN A 194 47.58 22.40 22.74
CA GLN A 194 48.17 21.47 23.68
C GLN A 194 47.21 21.18 24.85
N PRO A 195 47.14 19.93 25.36
CA PRO A 195 46.24 19.58 26.47
C PRO A 195 46.40 20.43 27.73
N GLN A 196 47.58 21.03 27.94
CA GLN A 196 47.86 21.87 29.10
C GLN A 196 47.11 23.21 29.05
N ASP A 197 46.73 23.66 27.84
CA ASP A 197 46.11 24.97 27.61
C ASP A 197 44.59 24.91 27.50
N ILE A 198 44.00 23.71 27.42
CA ILE A 198 42.56 23.49 27.19
C ILE A 198 41.66 24.17 28.23
N ASP A 199 42.11 24.23 29.49
CA ASP A 199 41.38 24.85 30.62
C ASP A 199 41.06 26.34 30.40
N GLN A 200 41.80 26.99 29.49
CA GLN A 200 41.69 28.43 29.22
C GLN A 200 40.80 28.73 28.02
N LEU A 201 40.40 27.72 27.26
CA LEU A 201 39.62 27.89 26.04
C LEU A 201 38.13 27.75 26.32
N ARG A 202 37.34 28.68 25.77
CA ARG A 202 35.88 28.61 25.77
C ARG A 202 35.31 28.95 24.39
N PRO A 203 34.20 28.33 23.97
CA PRO A 203 33.47 28.78 22.80
C PRO A 203 33.10 30.26 22.92
N GLY A 204 33.22 31.00 21.82
CA GLY A 204 32.97 32.44 21.74
C GLY A 204 34.17 33.34 22.04
N GLN A 205 35.35 32.77 22.33
CA GLN A 205 36.56 33.57 22.47
C GLN A 205 37.03 34.15 21.14
N HIS A 206 37.49 35.39 21.18
CA HIS A 206 38.10 36.05 20.04
C HIS A 206 39.50 35.48 19.78
N ALA A 207 39.77 35.14 18.52
CA ALA A 207 41.02 34.56 18.07
C ALA A 207 41.53 35.35 16.87
N VAL A 208 42.81 35.70 16.88
CA VAL A 208 43.47 36.39 15.78
C VAL A 208 44.24 35.38 14.95
N LEU A 209 43.92 35.30 13.66
CA LEU A 209 44.47 34.35 12.72
C LEU A 209 45.55 35.02 11.86
N ARG A 210 46.72 34.40 11.82
CA ARG A 210 47.86 34.82 11.00
C ARG A 210 48.18 33.73 9.99
N PHE A 211 48.04 34.07 8.72
CA PHE A 211 48.34 33.17 7.62
C PHE A 211 49.84 33.27 7.29
N SER A 212 50.65 32.41 7.92
CA SER A 212 52.12 32.40 7.79
C SER A 212 52.62 32.10 6.37
N SER A 213 51.73 31.66 5.47
CA SER A 213 52.00 31.43 4.05
C SER A 213 52.07 32.72 3.21
N PHE A 214 51.67 33.87 3.76
CA PHE A 214 51.70 35.16 3.06
C PHE A 214 52.68 36.15 3.70
N ASN A 215 53.03 37.22 2.97
CA ASN A 215 53.96 38.23 3.45
C ASN A 215 53.36 39.00 4.64
N GLN A 216 53.96 38.79 5.82
CA GLN A 216 53.50 39.32 7.12
C GLN A 216 53.44 40.85 7.18
N GLN A 217 54.12 41.57 6.27
CA GLN A 217 54.06 43.04 6.22
C GLN A 217 52.84 43.57 5.44
N THR A 218 52.26 42.75 4.56
CA THR A 218 51.17 43.15 3.65
C THR A 218 49.84 42.48 3.96
N THR A 219 49.85 41.33 4.64
CA THR A 219 48.64 40.57 4.94
C THR A 219 48.08 40.98 6.31
N PRO A 220 46.83 41.47 6.38
CA PRO A 220 46.22 41.85 7.65
C PRO A 220 45.96 40.61 8.52
N GLU A 221 46.02 40.82 9.84
CA GLU A 221 45.56 39.83 10.83
C GLU A 221 44.04 39.71 10.75
N ILE A 222 43.53 38.48 10.80
CA ILE A 222 42.12 38.19 10.56
C ILE A 222 41.45 37.78 11.85
N ASP A 223 40.33 38.43 12.13
CA ASP A 223 39.57 38.20 13.35
C ASP A 223 38.65 36.98 13.18
N GLY A 224 38.75 36.04 14.12
CA GLY A 224 37.96 34.82 14.18
C GLY A 224 37.35 34.60 15.56
N GLU A 225 36.38 33.70 15.64
CA GLU A 225 35.71 33.31 16.87
C GLU A 225 35.80 31.81 17.07
N VAL A 226 36.10 31.37 18.29
CA VAL A 226 36.13 29.94 18.64
C VAL A 226 34.71 29.37 18.55
N ALA A 227 34.42 28.67 17.46
CA ALA A 227 33.10 28.11 17.20
C ALA A 227 32.87 26.80 17.97
N ARG A 228 33.88 25.93 18.01
CA ARG A 228 33.78 24.63 18.68
C ARG A 228 35.15 24.14 19.16
N ILE A 229 35.15 23.53 20.34
CA ILE A 229 36.30 22.82 20.90
C ILE A 229 35.94 21.33 20.89
N SER A 230 36.79 20.49 20.33
CA SER A 230 36.58 19.03 20.36
C SER A 230 36.62 18.54 21.81
N PRO A 231 35.66 17.69 22.22
CA PRO A 231 35.61 17.17 23.60
C PRO A 231 36.75 16.19 23.91
N ASP A 232 37.35 15.59 22.88
CA ASP A 232 38.31 14.50 23.02
C ASP A 232 39.72 14.88 22.58
N VAL A 233 40.72 14.35 23.30
CA VAL A 233 42.13 14.43 22.92
C VAL A 233 42.38 13.53 21.73
N THR A 234 43.01 14.08 20.69
CA THR A 234 43.46 13.32 19.52
C THR A 234 44.98 13.18 19.56
N THR A 235 45.48 11.98 19.29
CA THR A 235 46.92 11.73 19.14
C THR A 235 47.29 11.82 17.67
N ASP A 236 48.32 12.61 17.33
CA ASP A 236 48.82 12.66 15.96
C ASP A 236 49.51 11.32 15.61
N PRO A 237 49.04 10.57 14.60
CA PRO A 237 49.61 9.27 14.25
C PRO A 237 51.05 9.38 13.71
N LYS A 238 51.52 10.57 13.31
CA LYS A 238 52.88 10.78 12.80
C LYS A 238 53.86 11.24 13.88
N THR A 239 53.41 12.01 14.86
CA THR A 239 54.31 12.62 15.87
C THR A 239 54.09 12.11 17.29
N GLY A 240 53.00 11.38 17.55
CA GLY A 240 52.65 10.87 18.88
C GLY A 240 52.23 11.96 19.89
N ILE A 241 52.13 13.21 19.46
CA ILE A 241 51.74 14.34 20.31
C ILE A 241 50.22 14.36 20.46
N ASN A 242 49.76 14.47 21.70
CA ASN A 242 48.36 14.65 22.06
C ASN A 242 47.96 16.12 21.88
N TYR A 243 46.83 16.38 21.22
CA TYR A 243 46.28 17.73 21.02
C TYR A 243 44.75 17.72 21.06
N TYR A 244 44.17 18.88 21.38
CA TYR A 244 42.75 19.16 21.16
C TYR A 244 42.58 19.92 19.85
N THR A 245 41.56 19.56 19.07
CA THR A 245 41.20 20.31 17.86
C THR A 245 40.21 21.41 18.24
N VAL A 246 40.54 22.64 17.86
CA VAL A 246 39.66 23.80 18.03
C VAL A 246 39.32 24.34 16.65
N ARG A 247 38.02 24.52 16.41
CA ARG A 247 37.48 25.09 15.18
C ARG A 247 37.18 26.56 15.39
N ILE A 248 37.85 27.39 14.62
CA ILE A 248 37.70 28.85 14.62
C ILE A 248 36.92 29.21 13.36
N GLY A 249 35.75 29.82 13.56
CA GLY A 249 34.94 30.37 12.48
C GLY A 249 35.45 31.76 12.12
N VAL A 250 35.51 32.06 10.82
CA VAL A 250 35.87 33.38 10.30
C VAL A 250 34.66 33.96 9.59
N THR A 251 34.35 35.23 9.86
CA THR A 251 33.21 35.87 9.18
C THR A 251 33.57 36.21 7.73
N PRO A 252 32.59 36.21 6.79
CA PRO A 252 32.85 36.57 5.40
C PRO A 252 33.41 37.98 5.21
N ALA A 253 33.09 38.91 6.12
CA ALA A 253 33.60 40.28 6.11
C ALA A 253 35.11 40.32 6.44
N GLU A 254 35.54 39.53 7.42
CA GLU A 254 36.94 39.38 7.80
C GLU A 254 37.74 38.68 6.68
N LEU A 255 37.17 37.64 6.07
CA LEU A 255 37.76 36.99 4.89
C LEU A 255 37.96 37.94 3.71
N ALA A 256 37.06 38.93 3.51
CA ALA A 256 37.21 39.91 2.45
C ALA A 256 38.39 40.89 2.66
N ARG A 257 38.86 41.07 3.91
CA ARG A 257 40.04 41.90 4.23
C ARG A 257 41.35 41.31 3.69
N LEU A 258 41.38 40.02 3.37
CA LEU A 258 42.52 39.35 2.73
C LEU A 258 42.70 39.73 1.25
N GLY A 259 41.76 40.48 0.65
CA GLY A 259 41.87 40.97 -0.73
C GLY A 259 41.83 39.84 -1.77
N GLU A 260 42.72 39.88 -2.77
CA GLU A 260 42.78 38.90 -3.88
C GLU A 260 43.39 37.54 -3.49
N VAL A 261 43.71 37.33 -2.22
CA VAL A 261 44.41 36.14 -1.75
C VAL A 261 43.44 34.97 -1.62
N LYS A 262 43.61 33.94 -2.46
CA LYS A 262 42.79 32.72 -2.42
C LYS A 262 43.32 31.75 -1.37
N LEU A 263 42.54 31.54 -0.31
CA LEU A 263 42.78 30.48 0.67
C LEU A 263 42.46 29.11 0.06
N VAL A 264 43.31 28.13 0.33
CA VAL A 264 43.16 26.74 -0.12
C VAL A 264 43.16 25.83 1.11
N PRO A 265 42.29 24.79 1.18
CA PRO A 265 42.34 23.80 2.25
C PRO A 265 43.74 23.19 2.41
N GLY A 266 44.23 23.12 3.66
CA GLY A 266 45.56 22.59 3.99
C GLY A 266 46.67 23.63 4.18
N MET A 267 46.36 24.92 4.03
CA MET A 267 47.31 26.02 4.29
C MET A 267 47.61 26.16 5.80
N PRO A 268 48.89 26.33 6.22
CA PRO A 268 49.22 26.55 7.62
C PRO A 268 48.76 27.93 8.10
N VAL A 269 48.16 27.96 9.29
CA VAL A 269 47.66 29.17 9.96
C VAL A 269 48.08 29.12 11.42
N GLU A 270 48.57 30.25 11.92
CA GLU A 270 48.83 30.46 13.34
C GLU A 270 47.62 31.15 13.96
N ALA A 271 47.06 30.55 15.02
CA ALA A 271 45.90 31.08 15.72
C ALA A 271 46.28 31.55 17.11
N PHE A 272 46.09 32.84 17.38
CA PHE A 272 46.31 33.46 18.68
C PHE A 272 44.96 33.67 19.37
N ILE A 273 44.61 32.76 20.27
CA ILE A 273 43.34 32.82 21.02
C ILE A 273 43.54 33.72 22.24
N GLN A 274 42.71 34.76 22.40
CA GLN A 274 42.78 35.64 23.55
C GLN A 274 42.27 34.93 24.81
N THR A 275 43.19 34.53 25.69
CA THR A 275 42.88 33.98 27.01
C THR A 275 42.66 35.10 28.03
N THR A 276 41.82 34.86 29.04
CA THR A 276 41.59 35.81 30.15
C THR A 276 42.91 36.24 30.82
N PRO A 277 43.14 37.53 31.11
CA PRO A 277 44.37 37.99 31.75
C PRO A 277 44.55 37.34 33.13
N ARG A 278 45.72 36.73 33.36
CA ARG A 278 46.09 36.17 34.66
C ARG A 278 46.58 37.29 35.58
N THR A 279 46.08 37.34 36.81
CA THR A 279 46.69 38.11 37.91
C THR A 279 47.82 37.28 38.51
N VAL A 280 48.98 37.86 38.84
CA VAL A 280 50.17 37.16 39.37
C VAL A 280 49.86 36.27 40.59
N ILE A 281 48.83 36.64 41.36
CA ILE A 281 48.29 35.87 42.48
C ILE A 281 47.77 34.46 42.09
N SER A 282 47.35 34.23 40.85
CA SER A 282 46.82 32.92 40.43
C SER A 282 47.88 31.82 40.34
N TYR A 283 49.17 32.17 40.22
CA TYR A 283 50.27 31.20 40.16
C TYR A 283 50.63 30.62 41.54
N LEU A 284 50.44 31.40 42.61
CA LEU A 284 50.76 31.01 43.98
C LEU A 284 49.66 30.18 44.64
N VAL A 285 48.39 30.43 44.28
CA VAL A 285 47.24 29.83 45.00
C VAL A 285 46.73 28.55 44.33
N LYS A 286 46.89 28.38 43.00
CA LYS A 286 46.40 27.20 42.27
C LYS A 286 47.03 25.87 42.73
N PRO A 287 48.35 25.74 42.97
CA PRO A 287 48.93 24.48 43.45
C PRO A 287 48.45 24.11 44.87
N LEU A 288 48.20 25.10 45.72
CA LEU A 288 47.74 24.89 47.09
C LEU A 288 46.28 24.42 47.13
N TYR A 289 45.43 25.00 46.27
CA TYR A 289 44.02 24.60 46.15
C TYR A 289 43.87 23.21 45.51
N ASP A 290 44.65 22.89 44.47
CA ASP A 290 44.62 21.59 43.80
C ASP A 290 45.17 20.46 44.70
N GLN A 291 46.12 20.75 45.61
CA GLN A 291 46.55 19.80 46.63
C GLN A 291 45.49 19.55 47.71
N ILE A 292 44.78 20.58 48.17
CA ILE A 292 43.71 20.44 49.17
C ILE A 292 42.52 19.65 48.58
N THR A 293 42.16 19.91 47.32
CA THR A 293 41.05 19.19 46.66
C THR A 293 41.43 17.76 46.23
N ARG A 294 42.70 17.45 45.98
CA ARG A 294 43.18 16.05 45.83
C ARG A 294 43.16 15.28 47.15
N ALA A 295 43.53 15.89 48.28
CA ALA A 295 43.56 15.23 49.58
C ALA A 295 42.16 14.87 50.14
N PHE A 296 41.09 15.55 49.68
CA PHE A 296 39.71 15.28 50.09
C PHE A 296 38.89 14.45 49.09
N ARG A 297 39.52 13.87 48.05
CA ARG A 297 38.85 13.02 47.06
C ARG A 297 39.45 11.61 46.94
N GLU A 298 40.27 11.19 47.88
CA GLU A 298 40.79 9.82 47.93
C GLU A 298 40.04 9.00 49.00
N LYS A 299 39.10 8.18 48.52
CA LYS A 299 38.80 6.84 49.03
C LYS A 299 38.76 5.90 47.83
#